data_AF-A0A7M1B0R8-F1
#
_entry.id   AF-A0A7M1B0R8-F1
#
_cell.length_a   1.000
_cell.length_b   1.000
_cell.length_c   1.000
_cell.angle_alpha   90.00
_cell.angle_beta   90.00
_cell.angle_gamma   90.00
#
_symmetry.space_group_name_H-M   'P 1'
#
loop_
_entity.id
_entity.type
_entity.pdbx_description
1 polymer ?
#
loop_
_entity_poly.entity_id
_entity_poly.type
_entity_poly.pdbx_seq_one_letter_code
_entity_poly.pdbx_strand_id
1 'polypeptide(L)'
;MIMLKKLKFFLKPSDRQSVDQLLHEAKRVCTLLGRGVLRDLEIDGYRYDISIAVRELGLDTELVSQLVDDYVAQVIKAIVQFESYLAALQDSQDNHDNLDYTPLRELAHKNLGVARNLRIKDAEILLYELMKKDNLDYLLACLEALKVCAIKLSPKCAYDTLKLIEVKSTL
;
A
#
# COMPACT_ATOMS: atom_id res chain seq x y z
N MET A 1 -9.54 20.91 -8.12
CA MET A 1 -8.46 21.55 -7.30
C MET A 1 -8.75 21.72 -5.78
N ILE A 2 -9.50 20.85 -5.07
CA ILE A 2 -9.78 21.03 -3.60
C ILE A 2 -9.53 19.80 -2.70
N MET A 3 -9.63 18.55 -3.15
CA MET A 3 -9.62 17.38 -2.22
C MET A 3 -8.30 16.62 -2.06
N LEU A 4 -7.43 16.54 -3.08
CA LEU A 4 -6.06 16.00 -2.95
C LEU A 4 -5.17 16.77 -1.94
N LYS A 5 -5.52 18.02 -1.61
CA LYS A 5 -4.85 18.77 -0.52
C LYS A 5 -5.31 18.36 0.88
N LYS A 6 -6.49 17.74 1.03
CA LYS A 6 -7.08 17.38 2.35
C LYS A 6 -6.66 15.99 2.85
N LEU A 7 -6.29 15.07 1.96
CA LEU A 7 -5.70 13.77 2.31
C LEU A 7 -4.19 13.75 1.94
N LYS A 8 -3.41 14.70 2.45
CA LYS A 8 -1.94 14.58 2.43
C LYS A 8 -1.47 13.72 3.61
N PHE A 9 -1.82 12.44 3.58
CA PHE A 9 -1.11 11.43 4.36
C PHE A 9 -0.28 10.67 3.35
N PHE A 10 0.95 11.11 3.12
CA PHE A 10 1.94 10.28 2.45
C PHE A 10 3.09 10.16 3.43
N LEU A 11 3.20 8.99 4.07
CA LEU A 11 4.33 8.67 4.94
C LEU A 11 5.61 8.67 4.11
N LYS A 12 6.36 9.78 4.13
CA LYS A 12 7.70 9.82 3.55
C LYS A 12 8.72 9.61 4.65
N PRO A 13 9.70 8.72 4.47
CA PRO A 13 10.87 8.73 5.34
C PRO A 13 11.52 10.11 5.29
N SER A 14 11.96 10.61 6.43
CA SER A 14 12.94 11.69 6.47
C SER A 14 14.29 11.13 6.91
N ASP A 15 15.39 11.82 6.64
CA ASP A 15 16.74 11.42 7.09
C ASP A 15 16.88 11.30 8.62
N ARG A 16 15.91 11.84 9.37
CA ARG A 16 15.88 11.75 10.84
C ARG A 16 14.89 10.72 11.37
N GLN A 17 14.13 10.05 10.50
CA GLN A 17 13.07 9.14 10.93
C GLN A 17 13.65 7.75 11.23
N SER A 18 13.32 7.19 12.39
CA SER A 18 13.65 5.78 12.71
C SER A 18 12.56 4.81 12.21
N VAL A 19 12.90 3.52 12.15
CA VAL A 19 11.92 2.44 11.86
C VAL A 19 10.73 2.48 12.83
N ASP A 20 10.99 2.72 14.12
CA ASP A 20 9.93 2.79 15.14
C ASP A 20 9.02 4.00 14.94
N GLN A 21 9.58 5.15 14.55
CA GLN A 21 8.80 6.33 14.23
C GLN A 21 7.94 6.10 12.98
N LEU A 22 8.50 5.46 11.94
CA LEU A 22 7.74 5.08 10.74
C LEU A 22 6.57 4.17 11.09
N LEU A 23 6.80 3.15 11.92
CA LEU A 23 5.77 2.22 12.37
C LEU A 23 4.69 2.90 13.23
N HIS A 24 5.09 3.78 14.16
CA HIS A 24 4.16 4.54 14.99
C HIS A 24 3.23 5.40 14.14
N GLU A 25 3.80 6.12 13.18
CA GLU A 25 3.06 6.94 12.23
C GLU A 25 2.12 6.12 11.35
N ALA A 26 2.59 4.98 10.82
CA ALA A 26 1.77 4.04 10.07
C ALA A 26 0.56 3.55 10.87
N LYS A 27 0.74 3.18 12.14
CA LYS A 27 -0.37 2.77 13.03
C LYS A 27 -1.39 3.90 13.23
N ARG A 28 -0.92 5.15 13.39
CA ARG A 28 -1.80 6.31 13.51
C ARG A 28 -2.62 6.53 12.24
N VAL A 29 -1.98 6.50 11.07
CA VAL A 29 -2.66 6.66 9.77
C VAL A 29 -3.66 5.51 9.54
N CYS A 30 -3.28 4.26 9.85
CA CYS A 30 -4.18 3.09 9.78
C CYS A 30 -5.47 3.33 10.57
N THR A 31 -5.33 3.82 11.80
CA THR A 31 -6.47 4.11 12.69
C THR A 31 -7.35 5.23 12.14
N LEU A 32 -6.75 6.29 11.59
CA LEU A 32 -7.49 7.41 11.00
C LEU A 32 -8.29 6.97 9.76
N LEU A 33 -7.66 6.21 8.86
CA LEU A 33 -8.31 5.70 7.65
C LEU A 33 -9.39 4.68 7.98
N GLY A 34 -9.10 3.71 8.85
CA GLY A 34 -10.02 2.65 9.26
C GLY A 34 -11.19 3.13 10.15
N ARG A 35 -11.11 4.31 10.76
CA ARG A 35 -12.27 4.94 11.43
C ARG A 35 -12.98 5.96 10.55
N GLY A 36 -12.38 6.33 9.44
CA GLY A 36 -12.85 7.36 8.53
C GLY A 36 -13.36 6.78 7.22
N VAL A 37 -12.70 7.14 6.12
CA VAL A 37 -13.13 6.86 4.74
C VAL A 37 -13.10 5.37 4.38
N LEU A 38 -12.32 4.54 5.09
CA LEU A 38 -12.21 3.10 4.85
C LEU A 38 -12.84 2.24 5.96
N ARG A 39 -13.80 2.82 6.71
CA ARG A 39 -14.38 2.17 7.88
C ARG A 39 -15.06 0.84 7.58
N ASP A 40 -15.66 0.72 6.40
CA ASP A 40 -16.33 -0.48 5.91
C ASP A 40 -15.37 -1.63 5.57
N LEU A 41 -14.06 -1.37 5.48
CA LEU A 41 -13.07 -2.37 5.10
C LEU A 41 -12.45 -3.14 6.29
N GLU A 42 -12.68 -2.70 7.53
CA GLU A 42 -12.20 -3.37 8.76
C GLU A 42 -10.69 -3.70 8.79
N ILE A 43 -9.86 -2.86 8.16
CA ILE A 43 -8.42 -3.08 7.96
C ILE A 43 -7.54 -2.79 9.20
N ASP A 44 -8.09 -2.21 10.27
CA ASP A 44 -7.32 -1.81 11.45
C ASP A 44 -7.06 -2.96 12.42
N GLY A 45 -7.95 -3.95 12.46
CA GLY A 45 -7.88 -5.10 13.36
C GLY A 45 -7.07 -6.30 12.85
N TYR A 46 -6.69 -6.33 11.57
CA TYR A 46 -5.97 -7.47 11.02
C TYR A 46 -4.53 -7.57 11.55
N ARG A 47 -4.17 -8.77 12.00
CA ARG A 47 -2.81 -9.16 12.35
C ARG A 47 -2.41 -10.35 11.50
N TYR A 48 -1.34 -10.19 10.74
CA TYR A 48 -0.80 -11.25 9.91
C TYR A 48 -0.36 -12.45 10.76
N ASP A 49 -0.80 -13.64 10.37
CA ASP A 49 -0.41 -14.91 10.96
C ASP A 49 0.36 -15.73 9.91
N ILE A 50 1.68 -15.70 10.03
CA ILE A 50 2.60 -16.40 9.13
C ILE A 50 2.37 -17.92 9.13
N SER A 51 1.83 -18.49 10.21
CA SER A 51 1.59 -19.95 10.31
C SER A 51 0.57 -20.45 9.29
N ILE A 52 -0.36 -19.58 8.86
CA ILE A 52 -1.33 -19.89 7.82
C ILE A 52 -0.61 -20.08 6.49
N ALA A 53 0.24 -19.13 6.10
CA ALA A 53 1.00 -19.20 4.85
C ALA A 53 2.00 -20.36 4.86
N VAL A 54 2.72 -20.59 5.97
CA VAL A 54 3.61 -21.75 6.18
C VAL A 54 2.88 -23.06 5.91
N ARG A 55 1.72 -23.27 6.56
CA ARG A 55 0.93 -24.50 6.42
C ARG A 55 0.42 -24.70 5.00
N GLU A 56 -0.06 -23.65 4.36
CA GLU A 56 -0.72 -23.74 3.04
C GLU A 56 0.27 -23.81 1.88
N LEU A 57 1.44 -23.16 2.01
CA LEU A 57 2.50 -23.21 1.00
C LEU A 57 3.40 -24.45 1.18
N GLY A 58 3.38 -25.10 2.35
CA GLY A 58 4.25 -26.23 2.66
C GLY A 58 5.73 -25.83 2.73
N LEU A 59 6.00 -24.57 3.11
CA LEU A 59 7.33 -24.00 3.23
C LEU A 59 7.67 -23.77 4.70
N ASP A 60 8.95 -23.71 5.04
CA ASP A 60 9.37 -23.31 6.38
C ASP A 60 9.12 -21.81 6.63
N THR A 61 9.10 -21.45 7.91
CA THR A 61 8.81 -20.09 8.37
C THR A 61 9.83 -19.07 7.88
N GLU A 62 11.09 -19.44 7.73
CA GLU A 62 12.14 -18.51 7.28
C GLU A 62 11.91 -18.12 5.82
N LEU A 63 11.63 -19.10 4.97
CA LEU A 63 11.33 -18.86 3.56
C LEU A 63 10.05 -18.04 3.38
N VAL A 64 8.99 -18.32 4.14
CA VAL A 64 7.77 -17.49 4.09
C VAL A 64 8.05 -16.06 4.58
N SER A 65 8.88 -15.89 5.60
CA SER A 65 9.29 -14.56 6.07
C SER A 65 10.03 -13.78 4.98
N GLN A 66 10.92 -14.43 4.23
CA GLN A 66 11.61 -13.82 3.10
C GLN A 66 10.63 -13.41 1.99
N LEU A 67 9.67 -14.28 1.65
CA LEU A 67 8.63 -13.94 0.67
C LEU A 67 7.76 -12.76 1.11
N VAL A 68 7.49 -12.63 2.41
CA VAL A 68 6.80 -11.47 2.99
C VAL A 68 7.63 -10.21 2.84
N ASP A 69 8.94 -10.26 3.12
CA ASP A 69 9.84 -9.11 2.92
C ASP A 69 9.93 -8.70 1.45
N ASP A 70 10.03 -9.68 0.53
CA ASP A 70 10.01 -9.43 -0.91
C ASP A 70 8.71 -8.79 -1.36
N TYR A 71 7.57 -9.26 -0.84
CA TYR A 71 6.26 -8.66 -1.09
C TYR A 71 6.20 -7.21 -0.58
N VAL A 72 6.67 -6.94 0.63
CA VAL A 72 6.72 -5.58 1.20
C VAL A 72 7.55 -4.67 0.30
N ALA A 73 8.74 -5.10 -0.11
CA ALA A 73 9.59 -4.34 -1.02
C ALA A 73 8.92 -4.11 -2.39
N GLN A 74 8.23 -5.11 -2.93
CA GLN A 74 7.49 -5.02 -4.18
C GLN A 74 6.34 -4.00 -4.08
N VAL A 75 5.51 -4.08 -3.04
CA VAL A 75 4.37 -3.18 -2.84
C VAL A 75 4.82 -1.74 -2.64
N ILE A 76 5.86 -1.50 -1.83
CA ILE A 76 6.42 -0.17 -1.63
C ILE A 76 6.91 0.44 -2.95
N LYS A 77 7.53 -0.36 -3.84
CA LYS A 77 7.90 0.11 -5.19
C LYS A 77 6.69 0.34 -6.07
N ALA A 78 5.68 -0.54 -6.01
CA ALA A 78 4.45 -0.41 -6.78
C ALA A 78 3.65 0.84 -6.39
N ILE A 79 3.72 1.28 -5.13
CA ILE A 79 3.06 2.51 -4.67
C ILE A 79 3.49 3.73 -5.49
N VAL A 80 4.77 3.85 -5.86
CA VAL A 80 5.25 4.94 -6.72
C VAL A 80 4.57 4.90 -8.10
N GLN A 81 4.34 3.70 -8.64
CA GLN A 81 3.64 3.54 -9.93
C GLN A 81 2.15 3.83 -9.79
N PHE A 82 1.50 3.38 -8.72
CA PHE A 82 0.11 3.72 -8.42
C PHE A 82 -0.08 5.23 -8.27
N GLU A 83 0.81 5.93 -7.56
CA GLU A 83 0.78 7.38 -7.42
C GLU A 83 0.84 8.08 -8.79
N SER A 84 1.71 7.62 -9.69
CA SER A 84 1.81 8.13 -11.06
C SER A 84 0.52 7.91 -11.86
N TYR A 85 -0.09 6.72 -11.77
CA TYR A 85 -1.35 6.44 -12.48
C TYR A 85 -2.53 7.24 -11.92
N LEU A 86 -2.63 7.42 -10.61
CA LEU A 86 -3.67 8.24 -9.99
C LEU A 86 -3.48 9.73 -10.34
N ALA A 87 -2.25 10.21 -10.43
CA ALA A 87 -1.96 11.56 -10.90
C ALA A 87 -2.39 11.75 -12.36
N ALA A 88 -2.05 10.81 -13.25
CA ALA A 88 -2.48 10.88 -14.65
C ALA A 88 -4.01 10.85 -14.80
N LEU A 89 -4.70 10.02 -14.01
CA LEU A 89 -6.17 9.99 -13.97
C LEU A 89 -6.75 11.33 -13.48
N GLN A 90 -6.14 11.95 -12.48
CA GLN A 90 -6.57 13.26 -12.00
C GLN A 90 -6.38 14.33 -13.06
N ASP A 91 -5.25 14.33 -13.77
CA ASP A 91 -4.99 15.28 -14.85
C ASP A 91 -6.00 15.11 -16.00
N SER A 92 -6.29 13.88 -16.41
CA SER A 92 -7.36 13.59 -17.38
C SER A 92 -8.74 14.05 -16.89
N GLN A 93 -9.06 13.86 -15.60
CA GLN A 93 -10.32 14.32 -15.02
C GLN A 93 -10.44 15.85 -15.06
N ASP A 94 -9.36 16.56 -14.69
CA ASP A 94 -9.32 18.02 -14.67
C ASP A 94 -9.40 18.61 -16.10
N ASN A 95 -8.91 17.87 -17.10
CA ASN A 95 -8.98 18.24 -18.52
C ASN A 95 -10.28 17.77 -19.22
N HIS A 96 -11.19 17.10 -18.51
CA HIS A 96 -12.41 16.48 -19.07
C HIS A 96 -12.15 15.42 -20.16
N ASP A 97 -11.01 14.72 -20.07
CA ASP A 97 -10.67 13.59 -20.93
C ASP A 97 -11.33 12.29 -20.42
N ASN A 98 -11.29 11.25 -21.26
CA ASN A 98 -11.69 9.92 -20.85
C ASN A 98 -10.70 9.34 -19.84
N LEU A 99 -11.22 8.79 -18.73
CA LEU A 99 -10.42 8.18 -17.67
C LEU A 99 -10.12 6.72 -17.99
N ASP A 100 -8.84 6.40 -18.18
CA ASP A 100 -8.37 5.01 -18.36
C ASP A 100 -7.76 4.44 -17.08
N TYR A 101 -8.56 3.66 -16.36
CA TYR A 101 -8.14 2.97 -15.14
C TYR A 101 -7.36 1.67 -15.41
N THR A 102 -7.20 1.25 -16.67
CA THR A 102 -6.62 -0.06 -17.01
C THR A 102 -5.23 -0.27 -16.39
N PRO A 103 -4.26 0.67 -16.49
CA PRO A 103 -2.94 0.49 -15.91
C PRO A 103 -2.97 0.33 -14.37
N LEU A 104 -3.82 1.11 -13.70
CA LEU A 104 -4.04 1.04 -12.25
C LEU A 104 -4.56 -0.36 -11.85
N ARG A 105 -5.61 -0.83 -12.54
CA ARG A 105 -6.28 -2.09 -12.23
C ARG A 105 -5.39 -3.30 -12.52
N GLU A 106 -4.59 -3.25 -13.58
CA GLU A 106 -3.61 -4.31 -13.89
C GLU A 106 -2.51 -4.40 -12.82
N LEU A 107 -1.98 -3.26 -12.36
CA LEU A 107 -1.00 -3.24 -11.28
C LEU A 107 -1.58 -3.77 -9.96
N ALA A 108 -2.82 -3.39 -9.64
CA ALA A 108 -3.54 -3.90 -8.48
C ALA A 108 -3.77 -5.40 -8.56
N HIS A 109 -4.17 -5.93 -9.72
CA HIS A 109 -4.37 -7.36 -9.94
C HIS A 109 -3.09 -8.18 -9.73
N LYS A 110 -1.94 -7.70 -10.24
CA LYS A 110 -0.64 -8.37 -10.06
C LYS A 110 -0.27 -8.47 -8.58
N ASN A 111 -0.38 -7.36 -7.84
CA ASN A 111 -0.06 -7.34 -6.41
C ASN A 111 -1.08 -8.13 -5.58
N LEU A 112 -2.35 -8.19 -6.01
CA LEU A 112 -3.40 -8.98 -5.36
C LEU A 112 -3.10 -10.47 -5.40
N GLY A 113 -2.55 -10.96 -6.51
CA GLY A 113 -2.12 -12.36 -6.64
C GLY A 113 -1.09 -12.75 -5.59
N VAL A 114 -0.08 -11.90 -5.37
CA VAL A 114 0.96 -12.16 -4.36
C VAL A 114 0.41 -12.06 -2.94
N ALA A 115 -0.40 -11.03 -2.65
CA ALA A 115 -1.04 -10.86 -1.35
C ALA A 115 -1.88 -12.09 -0.96
N ARG A 116 -2.65 -12.62 -1.92
CA ARG A 116 -3.44 -13.85 -1.74
C ARG A 116 -2.58 -15.06 -1.44
N ASN A 117 -1.49 -15.26 -2.18
CA ASN A 117 -0.59 -16.40 -1.96
C ASN A 117 0.01 -16.38 -0.55
N LEU A 118 0.30 -15.20 -0.03
CA LEU A 118 0.85 -15.02 1.32
C LEU A 118 -0.22 -14.85 2.41
N ARG A 119 -1.51 -14.80 2.06
CA ARG A 119 -2.65 -14.57 2.98
C ARG A 119 -2.58 -13.24 3.72
N ILE A 120 -2.22 -12.16 3.03
CA ILE A 120 -2.12 -10.80 3.58
C ILE A 120 -3.47 -10.10 3.38
N LYS A 121 -4.45 -10.43 4.22
CA LYS A 121 -5.87 -10.09 4.01
C LYS A 121 -6.18 -8.60 3.87
N ASP A 122 -5.54 -7.75 4.67
CA ASP A 122 -5.73 -6.31 4.59
C ASP A 122 -5.29 -5.76 3.22
N ALA A 123 -4.14 -6.20 2.72
CA ALA A 123 -3.69 -5.86 1.38
C ALA A 123 -4.60 -6.45 0.29
N GLU A 124 -5.13 -7.68 0.46
CA GLU A 124 -6.09 -8.26 -0.48
C GLU A 124 -7.34 -7.39 -0.64
N ILE A 125 -7.92 -6.92 0.46
CA ILE A 125 -9.10 -6.05 0.46
C ILE A 125 -8.79 -4.73 -0.26
N LEU A 126 -7.68 -4.08 0.09
CA LEU A 126 -7.30 -2.78 -0.48
C LEU A 126 -7.00 -2.87 -1.98
N LEU A 127 -6.31 -3.92 -2.41
CA LEU A 127 -6.01 -4.14 -3.82
C LEU A 127 -7.26 -4.46 -4.63
N TYR A 128 -8.23 -5.16 -4.03
CA TYR A 128 -9.53 -5.40 -4.65
C TYR A 128 -10.32 -4.11 -4.84
N GLU A 129 -10.28 -3.20 -3.86
CA GLU A 129 -10.88 -1.88 -3.98
C GLU A 129 -10.22 -1.03 -5.07
N LEU A 130 -8.88 -1.03 -5.15
CA LEU A 130 -8.12 -0.37 -6.22
C LEU A 130 -8.46 -0.90 -7.61
N MET A 131 -8.86 -2.16 -7.74
CA MET A 131 -9.28 -2.74 -9.01
C MET A 131 -10.69 -2.34 -9.45
N LYS A 132 -11.58 -1.98 -8.51
CA LYS A 132 -13.03 -1.93 -8.77
C LYS A 132 -13.67 -0.56 -8.64
N LYS A 133 -13.05 0.36 -7.91
CA LYS A 133 -13.60 1.69 -7.67
C LYS A 133 -12.99 2.69 -8.64
N ASP A 134 -13.74 3.76 -8.89
CA ASP A 134 -13.34 4.84 -9.80
C ASP A 134 -13.20 6.19 -9.07
N ASN A 135 -13.64 6.27 -7.81
CA ASN A 135 -13.51 7.49 -7.01
C ASN A 135 -12.03 7.71 -6.62
N LEU A 136 -11.39 8.72 -7.23
CA LEU A 136 -9.95 8.98 -7.05
C LEU A 136 -9.55 9.24 -5.59
N ASP A 137 -10.36 10.00 -4.83
CA ASP A 137 -10.07 10.27 -3.41
C ASP A 137 -10.10 8.98 -2.57
N TYR A 138 -11.05 8.10 -2.85
CA TYR A 138 -11.15 6.80 -2.20
C TYR A 138 -10.00 5.87 -2.60
N LEU A 139 -9.61 5.86 -3.88
CA LEU A 139 -8.47 5.09 -4.37
C LEU A 139 -7.15 5.56 -3.73
N LEU A 140 -6.96 6.85 -3.55
CA LEU A 140 -5.81 7.41 -2.83
C LEU A 140 -5.79 6.97 -1.36
N ALA A 141 -6.94 6.96 -0.69
CA ALA A 141 -7.04 6.45 0.67
C ALA A 141 -6.69 4.95 0.74
N CYS A 142 -7.16 4.14 -0.22
CA CYS A 142 -6.79 2.72 -0.32
C CYS A 142 -5.29 2.54 -0.54
N LEU A 143 -4.67 3.37 -1.37
CA LEU A 143 -3.23 3.31 -1.65
C LEU A 143 -2.39 3.64 -0.41
N GLU A 144 -2.76 4.68 0.34
CA GLU A 144 -2.06 5.01 1.59
C GLU A 144 -2.26 3.91 2.64
N ALA A 145 -3.46 3.35 2.75
CA ALA A 145 -3.71 2.20 3.61
C ALA A 145 -2.84 0.99 3.20
N LEU A 146 -2.66 0.73 1.90
CA LEU A 146 -1.83 -0.37 1.41
C LEU A 146 -0.36 -0.19 1.79
N LYS A 147 0.14 1.04 1.69
CA LYS A 147 1.48 1.41 2.16
C LYS A 147 1.65 1.17 3.66
N VAL A 148 0.67 1.59 4.45
CA VAL A 148 0.64 1.39 5.89
C VAL A 148 0.60 -0.10 6.25
N CYS A 149 -0.16 -0.92 5.52
CA CYS A 149 -0.18 -2.38 5.66
C CYS A 149 1.21 -2.98 5.43
N ALA A 150 1.90 -2.57 4.36
CA ALA A 150 3.27 -3.02 4.09
C ALA A 150 4.25 -2.64 5.21
N ILE A 151 4.17 -1.41 5.74
CA ILE A 151 4.99 -0.96 6.88
C ILE A 151 4.69 -1.78 8.14
N LYS A 152 3.41 -2.04 8.45
CA LYS A 152 3.02 -2.85 9.62
C LYS A 152 3.52 -4.29 9.49
N LEU A 153 3.57 -4.83 8.28
CA LEU A 153 3.93 -6.21 7.98
C LEU A 153 5.43 -6.46 8.17
N SER A 154 6.28 -5.60 7.60
CA SER A 154 7.74 -5.63 7.83
C SER A 154 8.31 -4.20 7.91
N PRO A 155 8.37 -3.61 9.13
CA PRO A 155 8.76 -2.21 9.30
C PRO A 155 10.16 -1.89 8.81
N LYS A 156 11.12 -2.79 9.07
CA LYS A 156 12.53 -2.61 8.66
C LYS A 156 12.68 -2.69 7.15
N CYS A 157 12.11 -3.71 6.51
CA CYS A 157 12.15 -3.88 5.05
C CYS A 157 11.47 -2.69 4.35
N ALA A 158 10.31 -2.27 4.84
CA ALA A 158 9.60 -1.10 4.30
C ALA A 158 10.44 0.18 4.41
N TYR A 159 11.04 0.42 5.58
CA TYR A 159 11.92 1.58 5.81
C TYR A 159 13.11 1.60 4.83
N ASP A 160 13.82 0.47 4.72
CA ASP A 160 14.98 0.35 3.84
C ASP A 160 14.60 0.54 2.37
N THR A 161 13.47 -0.04 1.95
CA THR A 161 12.97 0.10 0.58
C THR A 161 12.60 1.55 0.27
N LEU A 162 11.91 2.24 1.18
CA LEU A 162 11.56 3.65 1.00
C LEU A 162 12.82 4.53 0.94
N LYS A 163 13.83 4.27 1.77
CA LYS A 163 15.12 4.97 1.72
C LYS A 163 15.85 4.75 0.40
N LEU A 164 15.83 3.51 -0.12
CA LEU A 164 16.44 3.22 -1.42
C LEU A 164 15.74 3.95 -2.57
N ILE A 165 14.41 4.07 -2.52
CA ILE A 165 13.64 4.84 -3.51
C ILE A 165 14.01 6.32 -3.43
N GLU A 166 14.05 6.89 -2.23
CA GLU A 166 14.43 8.30 -2.00
C GLU A 166 15.79 8.63 -2.63
N VAL A 167 16.80 7.80 -2.37
CA VAL A 167 18.16 7.97 -2.94
C VAL A 167 18.13 7.92 -4.47
N LYS A 168 17.38 6.99 -5.06
CA LYS A 168 17.29 6.86 -6.53
C LYS A 168 16.54 8.01 -7.19
N SER A 169 15.61 8.65 -6.49
CA SER A 169 14.88 9.82 -7.01
C SER A 169 15.69 11.11 -6.93
N THR A 170 16.78 11.14 -6.16
CA THR A 170 17.68 12.31 -6.02
C THR A 170 18.91 12.27 -6.92
N LEU A 171 19.12 11.17 -7.65
CA LEU A 171 20.19 10.97 -8.64
C LEU A 171 19.69 11.28 -10.05
#